data_AF-A0A7Y5HW21-F1
#
_entry.id   AF-A0A7Y5HW21-F1
#
_cell.length_a   1.000
_cell.length_b   1.000
_cell.length_c   1.000
_cell.angle_alpha   90.00
_cell.angle_beta   90.00
_cell.angle_gamma   90.00
#
_symmetry.space_group_name_H-M   'P 1'
#
loop_
_entity.id
_entity.type
_entity.pdbx_description
1 polymer ?
#
loop_
_entity_poly.entity_id
_entity_poly.type
_entity_poly.pdbx_seq_one_letter_code
_entity_poly.pdbx_strand_id
1 'polypeptide(L)'
;MLESIAAETERTRAGLRAKPSWNFSVTQPVRGFVPAAQRQHQPETTLADLLPWPALLTLEGCAENAAQNAGCTKKEILQFALSICPYEHIVTLLNYVALDKGIADTAKILSPLIRGLKAKEARIKQGASAGGKKSARTRQSDSKTRSIFEILQERERLLASGRGSSEVAGILAQRFGLHPNTIRRKLHAAAKAQEG
;
A
#
# COMPACT_ATOMS: atom_id res chain seq x y z
N MET A 1 5.62 -39.14 0.11
CA MET A 1 6.05 -37.98 -0.71
C MET A 1 5.90 -38.26 -2.21
N LEU A 2 6.61 -39.24 -2.78
CA LEU A 2 6.52 -39.54 -4.22
C LEU A 2 5.09 -39.89 -4.68
N GLU A 3 4.40 -40.77 -3.96
CA GLU A 3 3.00 -41.10 -4.24
C GLU A 3 2.07 -39.90 -4.13
N SER A 4 2.29 -39.04 -3.13
CA SER A 4 1.50 -37.81 -2.93
C SER A 4 1.72 -36.81 -4.07
N ILE A 5 2.96 -36.67 -4.57
CA ILE A 5 3.29 -35.86 -5.74
C ILE A 5 2.61 -36.43 -6.99
N ALA A 6 2.70 -37.75 -7.21
CA ALA A 6 2.08 -38.39 -8.35
C ALA A 6 0.55 -38.20 -8.34
N ALA A 7 -0.10 -38.43 -7.20
CA ALA A 7 -1.54 -38.26 -7.05
C ALA A 7 -2.00 -36.81 -7.32
N GLU A 8 -1.33 -35.82 -6.75
CA GLU A 8 -1.72 -34.42 -6.92
C GLU A 8 -1.38 -33.86 -8.29
N THR A 9 -0.28 -34.29 -8.92
CA THR A 9 0.03 -33.90 -10.30
C THR A 9 -0.98 -34.49 -11.28
N GLU A 10 -1.44 -35.74 -11.09
CA GLU A 10 -2.53 -36.30 -11.90
C GLU A 10 -3.87 -35.60 -11.66
N ARG A 11 -4.21 -35.29 -10.40
CA ARG A 11 -5.41 -34.52 -10.07
C ARG A 11 -5.39 -33.14 -10.73
N THR A 12 -4.24 -32.46 -10.67
CA THR A 12 -4.04 -31.16 -11.31
C THR A 12 -4.18 -31.27 -12.82
N ARG A 13 -3.58 -32.29 -13.44
CA ARG A 13 -3.71 -32.54 -14.88
C ARG A 13 -5.16 -32.81 -15.29
N ALA A 14 -5.89 -33.63 -14.53
CA ALA A 14 -7.31 -33.88 -14.79
C ALA A 14 -8.14 -32.58 -14.68
N GLY A 15 -7.84 -31.73 -13.69
CA GLY A 15 -8.44 -30.41 -13.56
C GLY A 15 -8.13 -29.47 -14.73
N LEU A 16 -6.94 -29.58 -15.32
CA LEU A 16 -6.60 -28.85 -16.54
C LEU A 16 -7.40 -29.36 -17.75
N ARG A 17 -7.56 -30.68 -17.92
CA ARG A 17 -8.38 -31.24 -19.02
C ARG A 17 -9.84 -30.77 -18.98
N ALA A 18 -10.36 -30.44 -17.80
CA ALA A 18 -11.71 -29.85 -17.68
C ALA A 18 -11.80 -28.41 -18.23
N LYS A 19 -10.67 -27.72 -18.46
CA LYS A 19 -10.62 -26.34 -18.97
C LYS A 19 -10.49 -26.35 -20.50
N PRO A 20 -11.36 -25.65 -21.25
CA PRO A 20 -11.30 -25.62 -22.72
C PRO A 20 -9.95 -25.16 -23.29
N SER A 21 -9.27 -24.23 -22.63
CA SER A 21 -7.95 -23.73 -23.05
C SER A 21 -6.81 -24.75 -22.93
N TRP A 22 -7.02 -25.81 -22.15
CA TRP A 22 -6.04 -26.86 -21.87
C TRP A 22 -6.42 -28.22 -22.49
N ASN A 23 -7.68 -28.37 -22.90
CA ASN A 23 -8.21 -29.58 -23.52
C ASN A 23 -8.12 -29.55 -25.05
N PHE A 24 -7.22 -28.73 -25.62
CA PHE A 24 -7.01 -28.72 -27.06
C PHE A 24 -6.10 -29.88 -27.46
N SER A 25 -6.50 -30.62 -28.49
CA SER A 25 -5.75 -31.76 -29.02
C SER A 25 -4.49 -31.27 -29.74
N VAL A 26 -3.33 -31.79 -29.31
CA VAL A 26 -2.04 -31.46 -29.91
C VAL A 26 -1.59 -32.63 -30.78
N THR A 27 -1.41 -32.36 -32.06
CA THR A 27 -0.84 -33.35 -32.97
C THR A 27 0.62 -33.56 -32.62
N GLN A 28 0.96 -34.71 -32.04
CA GLN A 28 2.34 -35.09 -31.84
C GLN A 28 2.98 -35.61 -33.12
N PRO A 29 4.26 -35.33 -33.37
CA PRO A 29 4.99 -35.97 -34.46
C PRO A 29 5.03 -37.48 -34.21
N VAL A 30 4.84 -38.25 -35.28
CA VAL A 30 4.85 -39.71 -35.20
C VAL A 30 6.23 -40.16 -34.69
N ARG A 31 6.29 -40.74 -33.49
CA ARG A 31 7.54 -41.34 -32.98
C ARG A 31 7.77 -42.68 -33.67
N GLY A 32 8.91 -42.80 -34.37
CA GLY A 32 9.31 -44.04 -35.06
C GLY A 32 8.52 -44.33 -36.34
N PHE A 33 8.73 -45.51 -36.91
CA PHE A 33 8.04 -45.98 -38.12
C PHE A 33 6.72 -46.68 -37.75
N VAL A 34 5.70 -45.89 -37.39
CA VAL A 34 4.36 -46.45 -37.10
C VAL A 34 3.57 -46.61 -38.41
N PRO A 35 3.08 -47.82 -38.74
CA PRO A 35 2.24 -48.07 -39.90
C PRO A 35 1.01 -47.16 -39.92
N ALA A 36 0.59 -46.71 -41.11
CA ALA A 36 -0.50 -45.73 -41.25
C ALA A 36 -1.82 -46.16 -40.56
N ALA A 37 -2.12 -47.46 -40.52
CA ALA A 37 -3.30 -48.01 -39.85
C ALA A 37 -3.30 -47.81 -38.32
N GLN A 38 -2.13 -47.79 -37.69
CA GLN A 38 -2.00 -47.58 -36.25
C GLN A 38 -1.95 -46.09 -35.86
N ARG A 39 -1.79 -45.18 -36.82
CA ARG A 39 -1.80 -43.72 -36.56
C ARG A 39 -3.19 -43.21 -36.13
N GLN A 40 -4.26 -43.87 -36.57
CA GLN A 40 -5.64 -43.50 -36.23
C GLN A 40 -6.04 -43.86 -34.79
N HIS A 41 -5.26 -44.72 -34.11
CA HIS A 41 -5.57 -45.24 -32.78
C HIS A 41 -4.71 -44.60 -31.68
N GLN A 42 -3.89 -43.58 -32.01
CA GLN A 42 -3.17 -42.85 -30.98
C GLN A 42 -4.18 -42.02 -30.17
N PRO A 43 -4.22 -42.17 -28.83
CA PRO A 43 -5.09 -41.36 -28.00
C PRO A 43 -4.75 -39.88 -28.24
N GLU A 44 -5.78 -39.06 -28.46
CA GLU A 44 -5.59 -37.62 -28.63
C GLU A 44 -4.87 -37.08 -27.40
N THR A 45 -3.65 -36.61 -27.60
CA THR A 45 -2.85 -36.01 -26.53
C THR A 45 -3.30 -34.57 -26.38
N THR A 46 -3.78 -34.19 -25.21
CA THR A 46 -4.21 -32.82 -24.94
C THR A 46 -3.03 -31.97 -24.48
N LEU A 47 -3.15 -30.64 -24.56
CA LEU A 47 -2.11 -29.74 -24.04
C LEU A 47 -1.78 -30.02 -22.56
N ALA A 48 -2.79 -30.34 -21.75
CA ALA A 48 -2.61 -30.72 -20.35
C ALA A 48 -1.68 -31.94 -20.16
N ASP A 49 -1.70 -32.88 -21.10
CA ASP A 49 -0.88 -34.11 -21.06
C ASP A 49 0.59 -33.85 -21.37
N LEU A 50 0.89 -32.74 -22.05
CA LEU A 50 2.25 -32.34 -22.40
C LEU A 50 3.01 -31.73 -21.22
N LEU A 51 2.32 -31.32 -20.17
CA LEU A 51 2.97 -30.73 -19.00
C LEU A 51 3.70 -31.81 -18.20
N PRO A 52 5.02 -31.67 -18.03
CA PRO A 52 5.78 -32.59 -17.18
C PRO A 52 5.40 -32.37 -15.72
N TRP A 53 5.49 -33.42 -14.90
CA TRP A 53 5.10 -33.37 -13.49
C TRP A 53 5.80 -32.25 -12.67
N PRO A 54 7.06 -31.83 -12.94
CA PRO A 54 7.67 -30.72 -12.21
C PRO A 54 6.99 -29.39 -12.52
N ALA A 55 6.51 -29.19 -13.75
CA ALA A 55 5.76 -28.00 -14.13
C ALA A 55 4.38 -27.98 -13.46
N LEU A 56 3.72 -29.14 -13.38
CA LEU A 56 2.42 -29.26 -12.69
C LEU A 56 2.53 -28.91 -11.20
N LEU A 57 3.63 -29.27 -10.53
CA LEU A 57 3.88 -28.87 -9.13
C LEU A 57 4.00 -27.36 -8.92
N THR A 58 4.32 -26.58 -9.95
CA THR A 58 4.40 -25.11 -9.86
C THR A 58 3.04 -24.43 -9.99
N LEU A 59 2.00 -25.19 -10.38
CA LEU A 59 0.64 -24.67 -10.49
C LEU A 59 0.01 -24.54 -9.10
N GLU A 60 -0.90 -23.57 -9.00
CA GLU A 60 -1.50 -23.13 -7.74
C GLU A 60 -2.10 -24.29 -6.93
N GLY A 61 -1.64 -24.44 -5.68
CA GLY A 61 -2.14 -25.43 -4.73
C GLY A 61 -1.63 -26.85 -4.93
N CYS A 62 -0.94 -27.18 -6.03
CA CYS A 62 -0.51 -28.56 -6.27
C CYS A 62 0.57 -29.01 -5.27
N ALA A 63 1.62 -28.21 -5.06
CA ALA A 63 2.68 -28.53 -4.10
C ALA A 63 2.17 -28.50 -2.65
N GLU A 64 1.25 -27.56 -2.32
CA GLU A 64 0.63 -27.44 -1.02
C GLU A 64 -0.25 -28.65 -0.69
N ASN A 65 -1.10 -29.09 -1.62
CA ASN A 65 -1.95 -30.28 -1.42
C ASN A 65 -1.11 -31.55 -1.34
N ALA A 66 -0.05 -31.66 -2.14
CA ALA A 66 0.87 -32.79 -2.08
C ALA A 66 1.57 -32.87 -0.72
N ALA A 67 1.92 -31.71 -0.15
CA ALA A 67 2.52 -31.61 1.18
C ALA A 67 1.53 -32.01 2.28
N GLN A 68 0.29 -31.52 2.21
CA GLN A 68 -0.78 -31.90 3.14
C GLN A 68 -1.05 -33.40 3.13
N ASN A 69 -1.19 -34.01 1.95
CA ASN A 69 -1.41 -35.45 1.80
C ASN A 69 -0.22 -36.28 2.30
N ALA A 70 1.00 -35.75 2.20
CA ALA A 70 2.21 -36.39 2.67
C ALA A 70 2.51 -36.13 4.16
N GLY A 71 1.73 -35.29 4.85
CA GLY A 71 1.97 -34.89 6.24
C GLY A 71 3.27 -34.09 6.44
N CYS A 72 3.68 -33.32 5.44
CA CYS A 72 4.93 -32.55 5.46
C CYS A 72 4.73 -31.11 4.99
N THR A 73 5.79 -30.33 4.96
CA THR A 73 5.76 -28.94 4.48
C THR A 73 5.93 -28.85 2.96
N LYS A 74 5.36 -27.79 2.35
CA LYS A 74 5.58 -27.46 0.93
C LYS A 74 7.07 -27.43 0.57
N LYS A 75 7.91 -26.91 1.48
CA LYS A 75 9.36 -26.82 1.29
C LYS A 75 10.01 -28.19 1.17
N GLU A 76 9.62 -29.14 2.02
CA GLU A 76 10.14 -30.51 1.98
C GLU A 76 9.73 -31.23 0.69
N ILE A 77 8.47 -31.07 0.24
CA ILE A 77 8.02 -31.57 -1.07
C ILE A 77 8.86 -31.00 -2.20
N LEU A 78 9.09 -29.68 -2.23
CA LEU A 78 9.84 -29.05 -3.31
C LEU A 78 11.32 -29.44 -3.30
N GLN A 79 11.92 -29.62 -2.12
CA GLN A 79 13.29 -30.11 -1.99
C GLN A 79 13.41 -31.57 -2.47
N PHE A 80 12.46 -32.43 -2.10
CA PHE A 80 12.39 -33.79 -2.59
C PHE A 80 12.13 -33.84 -4.11
N ALA A 81 11.24 -33.00 -4.63
CA ALA A 81 10.98 -32.90 -6.05
C ALA A 81 12.23 -32.47 -6.83
N LEU A 82 13.03 -31.53 -6.31
CA LEU A 82 14.30 -31.12 -6.93
C LEU A 82 15.33 -32.24 -6.99
N SER A 83 15.36 -33.17 -6.03
CA SER A 83 16.33 -34.27 -6.03
C SER A 83 16.00 -35.38 -7.03
N ILE A 84 14.73 -35.50 -7.44
CA ILE A 84 14.27 -36.50 -8.42
C ILE A 84 13.89 -35.89 -9.78
N CYS A 85 14.00 -34.56 -9.93
CA CYS A 85 13.59 -33.85 -11.13
C CYS A 85 14.52 -34.20 -12.30
N PRO A 86 13.99 -34.54 -13.49
CA PRO A 86 14.78 -34.60 -14.71
C PRO A 86 15.52 -33.28 -14.94
N TYR A 87 16.75 -33.37 -15.46
CA TYR A 87 17.62 -32.20 -15.64
C TYR A 87 16.97 -31.12 -16.52
N GLU A 88 16.19 -31.53 -17.53
CA GLU A 88 15.49 -30.66 -18.47
C GLU A 88 14.40 -29.81 -17.80
N HIS A 89 13.92 -30.22 -16.62
CA HIS A 89 12.83 -29.57 -15.92
C HIS A 89 13.25 -28.95 -14.58
N ILE A 90 14.51 -29.13 -14.17
CA ILE A 90 15.01 -28.63 -12.89
C ILE A 90 14.95 -27.10 -12.80
N VAL A 91 15.20 -26.39 -13.91
CA VAL A 91 15.20 -24.92 -13.96
C VAL A 91 13.80 -24.36 -13.68
N THR A 92 12.76 -25.00 -14.23
CA THR A 92 11.36 -24.62 -13.98
C THR A 92 11.02 -24.68 -12.50
N LEU A 93 11.38 -25.78 -11.84
CA LEU A 93 11.10 -25.98 -10.42
C LEU A 93 11.98 -25.06 -9.54
N LEU A 94 13.25 -24.86 -9.90
CA LEU A 94 14.16 -23.94 -9.21
C LEU A 94 13.66 -22.50 -9.26
N ASN A 95 13.21 -22.02 -10.43
CA ASN A 95 12.67 -20.68 -10.59
C ASN A 95 11.43 -20.47 -9.71
N TYR A 96 10.55 -21.46 -9.64
CA TYR A 96 9.38 -21.41 -8.76
C TYR A 96 9.78 -21.31 -7.27
N VAL A 97 10.73 -22.14 -6.82
CA VAL A 97 11.25 -22.09 -5.44
C VAL A 97 11.93 -20.75 -5.13
N ALA A 98 12.64 -20.16 -6.10
CA ALA A 98 13.30 -18.88 -5.96
C ALA A 98 12.31 -17.71 -5.87
N LEU A 99 11.25 -17.71 -6.69
CA LEU A 99 10.21 -16.69 -6.67
C LEU A 99 9.44 -16.67 -5.34
N ASP A 100 9.09 -17.84 -4.80
CA ASP A 100 8.37 -17.95 -3.53
C ASP A 100 9.19 -17.34 -2.37
N LYS A 101 10.51 -17.61 -2.36
CA LYS A 101 11.45 -17.00 -1.40
C LYS A 101 11.64 -15.50 -1.64
N GLY A 102 11.80 -15.09 -2.90
CA GLY A 102 11.99 -13.69 -3.29
C GLY A 102 10.82 -12.81 -2.90
N ILE A 103 9.58 -13.29 -3.06
CA ILE A 103 8.37 -12.59 -2.60
C ILE A 103 8.35 -12.50 -1.07
N ALA A 104 8.66 -13.59 -0.36
CA ALA A 104 8.69 -13.59 1.10
C ALA A 104 9.74 -12.61 1.67
N ASP A 105 10.92 -12.54 1.07
CA ASP A 105 11.98 -11.64 1.51
C ASP A 105 11.69 -10.19 1.10
N THR A 106 11.12 -9.96 -0.08
CA THR A 106 10.64 -8.64 -0.51
C THR A 106 9.54 -8.12 0.42
N ALA A 107 8.60 -8.97 0.84
CA ALA A 107 7.54 -8.61 1.79
C ALA A 107 8.10 -8.24 3.17
N LYS A 108 9.14 -8.93 3.65
CA LYS A 108 9.86 -8.57 4.89
C LYS A 108 10.57 -7.22 4.78
N ILE A 109 11.22 -6.94 3.66
CA ILE A 109 11.94 -5.68 3.42
C ILE A 109 10.97 -4.49 3.28
N LEU A 110 9.85 -4.67 2.58
CA LEU A 110 8.90 -3.59 2.31
C LEU A 110 7.94 -3.32 3.48
N SER A 111 7.65 -4.31 4.34
CA SER A 111 6.71 -4.16 5.45
C SER A 111 7.02 -2.98 6.41
N PRO A 112 8.27 -2.78 6.86
CA PRO A 112 8.64 -1.61 7.68
C PRO A 112 8.43 -0.27 6.95
N LEU A 113 8.76 -0.21 5.66
CA LEU A 113 8.60 1.00 4.83
C LEU A 113 7.12 1.35 4.64
N ILE A 114 6.27 0.39 4.32
CA ILE A 114 4.83 0.56 4.19
C ILE A 114 4.22 1.05 5.51
N ARG A 115 4.66 0.49 6.65
CA ARG A 115 4.23 0.94 7.98
C ARG A 115 4.66 2.38 8.27
N GLY A 116 5.89 2.74 7.92
CA GLY A 116 6.40 4.10 8.04
C GLY A 116 5.63 5.11 7.20
N LEU A 117 5.28 4.74 5.96
CA LEU A 117 4.47 5.58 5.07
C LEU A 117 3.05 5.79 5.61
N LYS A 118 2.39 4.72 6.09
CA LYS A 118 1.06 4.83 6.74
C LYS A 118 1.11 5.70 7.99
N ALA A 119 2.14 5.57 8.82
CA ALA A 119 2.31 6.41 10.01
C ALA A 119 2.55 7.90 9.65
N LYS A 120 3.31 8.16 8.59
CA LYS A 120 3.52 9.51 8.06
C LYS A 120 2.22 10.11 7.52
N GLU A 121 1.46 9.34 6.76
CA GLU A 121 0.14 9.76 6.26
C GLU A 121 -0.82 10.12 7.40
N ALA A 122 -0.91 9.27 8.43
CA ALA A 122 -1.71 9.53 9.62
C ALA A 122 -1.27 10.82 10.35
N ARG A 123 0.05 11.03 10.50
CA ARG A 123 0.61 12.24 11.11
C ARG A 123 0.30 13.49 10.28
N ILE A 124 0.37 13.42 8.96
CA ILE A 124 0.01 14.54 8.07
C ILE A 124 -1.49 14.86 8.22
N LYS A 125 -2.36 13.85 8.19
CA LYS A 125 -3.81 14.04 8.41
C LYS A 125 -4.10 14.69 9.77
N GLN A 126 -3.39 14.29 10.82
CA GLN A 126 -3.54 14.87 12.16
C GLN A 126 -2.93 16.29 12.27
N GLY A 127 -1.75 16.52 11.70
CA GLY A 127 -0.99 17.77 11.80
C GLY A 127 -1.48 18.89 10.89
N ALA A 128 -1.98 18.57 9.69
CA ALA A 128 -2.56 19.54 8.76
C ALA A 128 -3.79 20.25 9.38
N SER A 129 -4.51 19.58 10.29
CA SER A 129 -5.65 20.15 11.04
C SER A 129 -5.22 21.21 12.07
N ALA A 130 -4.03 21.11 12.67
CA ALA A 130 -3.61 21.99 13.75
C ALA A 130 -3.13 23.37 13.26
N GLY A 131 -2.35 23.42 12.18
CA GLY A 131 -1.85 24.67 11.60
C GLY A 131 -2.93 25.49 10.88
N GLY A 132 -3.81 24.82 10.12
CA GLY A 132 -4.91 25.47 9.41
C GLY A 132 -5.95 26.09 10.36
N LYS A 133 -6.30 25.40 11.46
CA LYS A 133 -7.23 25.92 12.47
C LYS A 133 -6.68 27.14 13.22
N LYS A 134 -5.37 27.18 13.54
CA LYS A 134 -4.74 28.38 14.10
C LYS A 134 -4.77 29.54 13.09
N SER A 135 -4.32 29.32 11.85
CA SER A 135 -4.27 30.37 10.82
C SER A 135 -5.65 30.96 10.50
N ALA A 136 -6.68 30.13 10.33
CA ALA A 136 -8.04 30.59 10.06
C ALA A 136 -8.64 31.38 11.24
N ARG A 137 -8.41 30.93 12.47
CA ARG A 137 -8.89 31.62 13.68
C ARG A 137 -8.18 32.96 13.90
N THR A 138 -6.88 33.04 13.60
CA THR A 138 -6.13 34.31 13.62
C THR A 138 -6.63 35.26 12.53
N ARG A 139 -6.83 34.77 11.30
CA ARG A 139 -7.39 35.56 10.17
C ARG A 139 -8.80 36.07 10.44
N GLN A 140 -9.68 35.26 11.05
CA GLN A 140 -11.01 35.71 11.47
C GLN A 140 -10.98 36.77 12.59
N SER A 141 -9.99 36.70 13.50
CA SER A 141 -9.84 37.72 14.54
C SER A 141 -9.30 39.03 13.97
N ASP A 142 -8.41 38.97 12.98
CA ASP A 142 -7.86 40.14 12.32
C ASP A 142 -8.88 40.81 11.38
N SER A 143 -9.73 40.03 10.69
CA SER A 143 -10.72 40.55 9.74
C SER A 143 -11.88 41.33 10.37
N LYS A 144 -12.12 41.18 11.68
CA LYS A 144 -13.16 41.94 12.42
C LYS A 144 -12.63 43.21 13.07
N THR A 145 -11.32 43.47 13.01
CA THR A 145 -10.72 44.57 13.76
C THR A 145 -10.50 45.78 12.86
N ARG A 146 -11.08 46.93 13.23
CA ARG A 146 -10.88 48.21 12.53
C ARG A 146 -9.39 48.63 12.46
N SER A 147 -9.09 49.52 11.52
CA SER A 147 -7.74 50.00 11.21
C SER A 147 -7.02 50.51 12.46
N ILE A 148 -5.73 50.17 12.59
CA ILE A 148 -4.90 50.62 13.73
C ILE A 148 -4.83 52.15 13.81
N PHE A 149 -4.93 52.83 12.67
CA PHE A 149 -4.91 54.29 12.59
C PHE A 149 -6.11 54.93 13.30
N GLU A 150 -7.32 54.38 13.12
CA GLU A 150 -8.52 54.85 13.80
C GLU A 150 -8.43 54.66 15.32
N ILE A 151 -7.80 53.57 15.77
CA ILE A 151 -7.60 53.27 17.20
C ILE A 151 -6.60 54.27 17.81
N LEU A 152 -5.53 54.64 17.07
CA LEU A 152 -4.53 55.60 17.54
C LEU A 152 -5.07 57.03 17.58
N GLN A 153 -5.80 57.46 16.54
CA GLN A 153 -6.42 58.78 16.49
C GLN A 153 -7.43 58.97 17.63
N GLU A 154 -8.28 57.97 17.89
CA GLU A 154 -9.25 58.08 18.98
C GLU A 154 -8.59 57.97 20.36
N ARG A 155 -7.48 57.22 20.47
CA ARG A 155 -6.64 57.23 21.68
C ARG A 155 -6.10 58.62 21.97
N GLU A 156 -5.54 59.31 20.98
CA GLU A 156 -5.01 60.66 21.14
C GLU A 156 -6.09 61.65 21.55
N ARG A 157 -7.27 61.57 20.93
CA ARG A 157 -8.43 62.38 21.31
C ARG A 157 -8.87 62.14 22.76
N LEU A 158 -8.90 60.88 23.21
CA LEU A 158 -9.26 60.55 24.59
C LEU A 158 -8.21 61.05 25.59
N LEU A 159 -6.92 60.90 25.28
CA LEU A 159 -5.84 61.44 26.10
C LEU A 159 -5.89 62.97 26.16
N ALA A 160 -6.12 63.64 25.03
CA ALA A 160 -6.28 65.09 24.95
C ALA A 160 -7.50 65.59 25.75
N SER A 161 -8.54 64.78 25.90
CA SER A 161 -9.71 65.08 26.76
C SER A 161 -9.45 64.86 28.25
N GLY A 162 -8.21 64.54 28.66
CA GLY A 162 -7.81 64.37 30.06
C GLY A 162 -8.08 62.97 30.62
N ARG A 163 -8.36 61.96 29.79
CA ARG A 163 -8.57 60.58 30.25
C ARG A 163 -7.25 59.87 30.53
N GLY A 164 -7.23 59.04 31.57
CA GLY A 164 -6.05 58.26 31.95
C GLY A 164 -5.75 57.12 30.98
N SER A 165 -4.47 56.87 30.70
CA SER A 165 -4.00 55.82 29.78
C SER A 165 -4.52 54.40 30.13
N SER A 166 -4.77 54.13 31.41
CA SER A 166 -5.33 52.87 31.91
C SER A 166 -6.79 52.65 31.51
N GLU A 167 -7.58 53.72 31.39
CA GLU A 167 -9.02 53.68 31.07
C GLU A 167 -9.28 53.63 29.56
N VAL A 168 -8.39 54.21 28.76
CA VAL A 168 -8.52 54.34 27.31
C VAL A 168 -8.75 52.99 26.63
N ALA A 169 -8.06 51.93 27.05
CA ALA A 169 -8.23 50.60 26.46
C ALA A 169 -9.63 50.02 26.69
N GLY A 170 -10.26 50.31 27.84
CA GLY A 170 -11.63 49.88 28.15
C GLY A 170 -12.67 50.69 27.36
N ILE A 171 -12.48 51.99 27.24
CA ILE A 171 -13.36 52.89 26.47
C ILE A 171 -13.33 52.53 24.98
N LEU A 172 -12.13 52.33 24.41
CA LEU A 172 -11.97 51.93 23.02
C LEU A 172 -12.54 50.52 22.77
N ALA A 173 -12.36 49.59 23.71
CA ALA A 173 -12.94 48.25 23.64
C ALA A 173 -14.47 48.30 23.55
N GLN A 174 -15.12 49.09 24.40
CA GLN A 174 -16.57 49.26 24.38
C GLN A 174 -17.05 49.95 23.10
N ARG A 175 -16.35 51.00 22.65
CA ARG A 175 -16.73 51.77 21.45
C ARG A 175 -16.54 50.97 20.16
N PHE A 176 -15.55 50.09 20.09
CA PHE A 176 -15.27 49.27 18.91
C PHE A 176 -15.82 47.84 19.00
N GLY A 177 -16.48 47.47 20.10
CA GLY A 177 -17.02 46.11 20.29
C GLY A 177 -15.93 45.03 20.36
N LEU A 178 -14.75 45.37 20.89
CA LEU A 178 -13.57 44.51 20.96
C LEU A 178 -13.24 44.18 22.42
N HIS A 179 -12.51 43.08 22.65
CA HIS A 179 -12.01 42.76 23.98
C HIS A 179 -10.86 43.72 24.38
N PRO A 180 -10.78 44.24 25.63
CA PRO A 180 -9.73 45.17 26.07
C PRO A 180 -8.30 44.68 25.83
N ASN A 181 -8.04 43.38 26.01
CA ASN A 181 -6.73 42.78 25.72
C ASN A 181 -6.31 42.92 24.23
N THR A 182 -7.27 42.89 23.31
CA THR A 182 -7.02 43.07 21.87
C THR A 182 -6.56 44.49 21.57
N ILE A 183 -7.18 45.50 22.19
CA ILE A 183 -6.78 46.90 22.08
C ILE A 183 -5.38 47.12 22.66
N ARG A 184 -5.10 46.61 23.87
CA ARG A 184 -3.78 46.74 24.49
C ARG A 184 -2.67 46.10 23.64
N ARG A 185 -2.91 44.88 23.13
CA ARG A 185 -1.95 44.19 22.25
C ARG A 185 -1.64 45.00 20.99
N LYS A 186 -2.65 45.62 20.38
CA LYS A 186 -2.47 46.48 19.21
C LYS A 186 -1.72 47.77 19.52
N LEU A 187 -2.06 48.44 20.62
CA LEU A 187 -1.34 49.64 21.07
C LEU A 187 0.12 49.34 21.40
N HIS A 188 0.41 48.20 22.06
CA HIS A 188 1.79 47.77 22.30
C HIS A 188 2.53 47.39 21.01
N ALA A 189 1.87 46.70 20.08
CA ALA A 189 2.47 46.39 18.78
C ALA A 189 2.78 47.65 17.97
N ALA A 190 1.89 48.65 18.01
CA ALA A 190 2.10 49.94 17.36
C ALA A 190 3.23 50.75 18.02
N ALA A 191 3.30 50.77 19.36
CA ALA A 191 4.39 51.42 20.08
C ALA A 191 5.74 50.78 19.74
N LYS A 192 5.82 49.44 19.74
CA LYS A 192 7.04 48.71 19.33
C LYS A 192 7.46 48.95 17.88
N ALA A 193 6.51 49.20 16.99
CA ALA A 193 6.79 49.51 15.59
C ALA A 193 7.27 50.95 15.37
N GLN A 194 7.12 51.84 16.36
CA GLN A 194 7.64 53.22 16.34
C GLN A 194 9.00 53.35 17.05
N GLU A 195 9.39 52.35 17.85
CA GLU A 195 10.67 52.29 18.56
C GLU A 195 11.80 51.59 17.77
N GLY A 196 11.51 51.05 16.58
CA GLY A 196 12.48 50.43 15.67
C GLY A 196 12.65 51.24 14.39
#